data_AF-A0A4X2KBA6-F1
#
_entry.id   AF-A0A4X2KBA6-F1
#
_cell.length_a   1.000
_cell.length_b   1.000
_cell.length_c   1.000
_cell.angle_alpha   90.00
_cell.angle_beta   90.00
_cell.angle_gamma   90.00
#
_symmetry.space_group_name_H-M   'P 1'
#
loop_
_entity.id
_entity.type
_entity.pdbx_description
1 polymer ?
#
loop_
_entity_poly.entity_id
_entity_poly.type
_entity_poly.pdbx_seq_one_letter_code
_entity_poly.pdbx_strand_id
1 'polypeptide(L)'
;DVDQHLRIKIVYDKSVEELLSEKRHLLKNKLFPQAISYLEKTFQVRRPAGPILLSRQCATNQYIRKKNDPHRYCKDSCAEHTKCGPIRVPEEHLQVSERMGRSSGNEGIKDADFVLYVSALTTERCSQENIIAYAAYCQQEAEMDRPVAGYANLCPNMISTQPQEFIGMLSTVKHEIIHALGFSAGLFAFYHDKDGKPLTSRYASGLPPFNSSLGLYQWSDKVVRKLERLWDVQGSKMIPHSVFLLVTPRVVEEARKHFNCPILEGMELENQGGLGTELNHWEKRLLENEAMTGSHTQNRVLSRITLALMEDTGWYKANYSMAETLDWGRGKGCDFVMKSCKFWIDQQKQKRQVLAPYCDTLRSNPLQLTCRQDRRAVAVCNLQKFPKPLPQEYQYFDDLNGIPVEDLPYYGGSVEIADYCPFNQEFNWHISGEFQRSSDCRILENQPEPFKNFGAEKYGPHSVCLIQKSAFVMEKCEKKLSYPDWGSGCYQVSCSPQGLKVWVQNTTYLCSRAGQVLPVSIQINGWVHDGDLLCPPCWDFCELCPPETDPPISNFTRALPLGKLSIGKRGRVWECSLLNLHPVVCFFFFFKPSAFSLQAG
;
A
#
# COMPACT_ATOMS: atom_id res chain seq x y z
N ASP A 1 -36.09 -8.32 -6.18
CA ASP A 1 -34.85 -7.82 -6.79
C ASP A 1 -33.77 -8.87 -6.76
N VAL A 2 -33.25 -9.22 -7.93
CA VAL A 2 -32.08 -10.08 -8.08
C VAL A 2 -30.88 -9.16 -8.24
N ASP A 3 -30.02 -9.09 -7.22
CA ASP A 3 -28.75 -8.37 -7.30
C ASP A 3 -27.96 -8.90 -8.52
N GLN A 4 -27.55 -8.00 -9.41
CA GLN A 4 -26.75 -8.33 -10.59
C GLN A 4 -25.30 -7.90 -10.39
N HIS A 5 -24.37 -8.57 -11.07
CA HIS A 5 -22.98 -8.10 -11.11
C HIS A 5 -22.92 -6.67 -11.65
N LEU A 6 -22.07 -5.83 -11.04
CA LEU A 6 -21.77 -4.50 -11.54
C LEU A 6 -21.27 -4.60 -12.97
N ARG A 7 -21.81 -3.77 -13.87
CA ARG A 7 -21.34 -3.64 -15.26
C ARG A 7 -20.74 -2.26 -15.48
N ILE A 8 -19.45 -2.19 -15.79
CA ILE A 8 -18.74 -0.95 -16.05
C ILE A 8 -18.42 -0.85 -17.54
N LYS A 9 -18.99 0.15 -18.21
CA LYS A 9 -18.64 0.46 -19.60
C LYS A 9 -17.51 1.47 -19.66
N ILE A 10 -16.42 1.12 -20.35
CA ILE A 10 -15.30 2.03 -20.61
C ILE A 10 -15.55 2.84 -21.86
N VAL A 11 -15.23 4.12 -21.82
CA VAL A 11 -15.16 5.00 -22.98
C VAL A 11 -13.78 5.68 -22.99
N TYR A 12 -12.96 5.36 -23.98
CA TYR A 12 -11.64 5.97 -24.12
C TYR A 12 -11.74 7.31 -24.85
N ASP A 13 -11.16 8.34 -24.26
CA ASP A 13 -10.93 9.63 -24.90
C ASP A 13 -9.85 9.52 -25.99
N LYS A 14 -9.88 10.44 -26.97
CA LYS A 14 -8.92 10.49 -28.07
C LYS A 14 -7.47 10.56 -27.59
N SER A 15 -7.20 11.19 -26.44
CA SER A 15 -5.87 11.25 -25.83
C SER A 15 -5.22 9.88 -25.62
N VAL A 16 -6.01 8.83 -25.37
CA VAL A 16 -5.50 7.46 -25.21
C VAL A 16 -5.05 6.88 -26.56
N GLU A 17 -5.69 7.27 -27.66
CA GLU A 17 -5.31 6.84 -29.01
C GLU A 17 -4.02 7.50 -29.50
N GLU A 18 -3.70 8.68 -28.96
CA GLU A 18 -2.50 9.48 -29.26
C GLU A 18 -1.25 9.02 -28.48
N LEU A 19 -1.42 8.12 -27.50
CA LEU A 19 -0.30 7.51 -26.78
C LEU A 19 0.55 6.61 -27.71
N LEU A 20 1.82 6.43 -27.33
CA LEU A 20 2.68 5.41 -27.92
C LEU A 20 2.01 4.04 -27.89
N SER A 21 2.26 3.23 -28.93
CA SER A 21 1.60 1.93 -29.15
C SER A 21 1.64 1.01 -27.93
N GLU A 22 2.77 0.93 -27.24
CA GLU A 22 2.96 0.12 -26.04
C GLU A 22 2.10 0.60 -24.86
N LYS A 23 2.09 1.92 -24.58
CA LYS A 23 1.26 2.53 -23.53
C LYS A 23 -0.22 2.36 -23.83
N ARG A 24 -0.62 2.60 -25.09
CA ARG A 24 -2.00 2.41 -25.55
C ARG A 24 -2.45 0.96 -25.38
N HIS A 25 -1.61 0.00 -25.78
CA HIS A 25 -1.90 -1.42 -25.59
C HIS A 25 -2.00 -1.79 -24.11
N LEU A 26 -1.08 -1.30 -23.28
CA LEU A 26 -1.12 -1.50 -21.83
C LEU A 26 -2.45 -1.03 -21.22
N LEU A 27 -2.89 0.20 -21.54
CA LEU A 27 -4.12 0.78 -21.00
C LEU A 27 -5.37 0.05 -21.48
N LYS A 28 -5.47 -0.22 -22.79
CA LYS A 28 -6.69 -0.76 -23.43
C LYS A 28 -6.83 -2.27 -23.30
N ASN A 29 -5.73 -3.02 -23.21
CA ASN A 29 -5.75 -4.48 -23.24
C ASN A 29 -5.37 -5.13 -21.91
N LYS A 30 -4.74 -4.38 -20.98
CA LYS A 30 -4.29 -4.95 -19.70
C LYS A 30 -4.84 -4.19 -18.49
N LEU A 31 -4.40 -2.95 -18.24
CA LEU A 31 -4.67 -2.24 -16.98
C LEU A 31 -6.17 -2.07 -16.67
N PHE A 32 -6.90 -1.33 -17.51
CA PHE A 32 -8.32 -1.07 -17.25
C PHE A 32 -9.19 -2.32 -17.35
N PRO A 33 -9.04 -3.20 -18.36
CA PRO A 33 -9.81 -4.44 -18.41
C PRO A 33 -9.62 -5.33 -17.17
N GLN A 34 -8.39 -5.46 -16.66
CA GLN A 34 -8.14 -6.27 -15.46
C GLN A 34 -8.70 -5.61 -14.19
N ALA A 35 -8.53 -4.29 -14.03
CA ALA A 35 -9.10 -3.55 -12.91
C ALA A 35 -10.62 -3.66 -12.87
N ILE A 36 -11.29 -3.47 -14.01
CA ILE A 36 -12.75 -3.56 -14.12
C ILE A 36 -13.21 -4.99 -13.90
N SER A 37 -12.59 -5.99 -14.52
CA SER A 37 -12.96 -7.39 -14.30
C SER A 37 -12.88 -7.77 -12.82
N TYR A 38 -11.88 -7.25 -12.09
CA TYR A 38 -11.80 -7.43 -10.64
C TYR A 38 -12.99 -6.76 -9.91
N LEU A 39 -13.31 -5.50 -10.23
CA LEU A 39 -14.38 -4.74 -9.57
C LEU A 39 -15.78 -5.31 -9.88
N GLU A 40 -16.07 -5.73 -11.10
CA GLU A 40 -17.35 -6.36 -11.51
C GLU A 40 -17.59 -7.71 -10.82
N LYS A 41 -16.50 -8.45 -10.53
CA LYS A 41 -16.56 -9.69 -9.72
C LYS A 41 -16.69 -9.40 -8.23
N THR A 42 -16.19 -8.26 -7.78
CA THR A 42 -16.18 -7.85 -6.37
C THR A 42 -17.51 -7.23 -5.95
N PHE A 43 -18.20 -6.51 -6.84
CA PHE A 43 -19.42 -5.77 -6.50
C PHE A 43 -20.63 -6.21 -7.32
N GLN A 44 -21.76 -6.35 -6.63
CA GLN A 44 -23.09 -6.44 -7.23
C GLN A 44 -23.81 -5.11 -7.03
N VAL A 45 -24.63 -4.70 -8.01
CA VAL A 45 -25.41 -3.45 -7.96
C VAL A 45 -26.78 -3.72 -7.38
N ARG A 46 -27.18 -2.88 -6.42
CA ARG A 46 -28.53 -2.88 -5.86
C ARG A 46 -29.43 -2.00 -6.73
N ARG A 47 -30.63 -2.49 -7.05
CA ARG A 47 -31.65 -1.80 -7.86
C ARG A 47 -31.05 -1.22 -9.17
N PRO A 48 -30.59 -2.08 -10.09
CA PRO A 48 -30.01 -1.62 -11.34
C PRO A 48 -31.03 -0.74 -12.09
N ALA A 49 -30.58 0.45 -12.48
CA ALA A 49 -31.39 1.35 -13.28
C ALA A 49 -31.44 0.85 -14.74
N GLY A 50 -32.39 1.38 -15.52
CA GLY A 50 -32.41 1.19 -16.97
C GLY A 50 -31.18 1.80 -17.67
N PRO A 51 -31.25 2.01 -19.00
CA PRO A 51 -30.15 2.62 -19.75
C PRO A 51 -29.68 3.95 -19.13
N ILE A 52 -28.37 4.14 -19.03
CA ILE A 52 -27.78 5.36 -18.44
C ILE A 52 -27.90 6.50 -19.46
N LEU A 53 -28.63 7.55 -19.09
CA LEU A 53 -28.81 8.73 -19.92
C LEU A 53 -28.34 9.99 -19.16
N LEU A 54 -27.19 10.52 -19.58
CA LEU A 54 -26.51 11.58 -18.83
C LEU A 54 -27.14 12.94 -19.08
N SER A 55 -27.30 13.71 -18.01
CA SER A 55 -27.83 15.07 -18.06
C SER A 55 -26.83 16.01 -18.72
N ARG A 56 -27.32 16.99 -19.48
CA ARG A 56 -26.45 18.02 -20.08
C ARG A 56 -25.99 19.01 -19.01
N GLN A 57 -24.74 19.48 -19.13
CA GLN A 57 -24.25 20.57 -18.29
C GLN A 57 -24.90 21.89 -18.70
N CYS A 58 -25.21 22.75 -17.73
CA CYS A 58 -25.86 24.03 -18.00
C CYS A 58 -24.86 25.16 -18.12
N ALA A 59 -25.08 26.09 -19.05
CA ALA A 59 -24.17 27.21 -19.28
C ALA A 59 -24.03 28.10 -18.03
N THR A 60 -25.11 28.24 -17.26
CA THR A 60 -25.16 29.05 -16.02
C THR A 60 -25.02 28.21 -14.75
N ASN A 61 -24.76 26.89 -14.85
CA ASN A 61 -24.83 25.91 -13.74
C ASN A 61 -26.16 25.93 -12.95
N GLN A 62 -27.24 26.48 -13.53
CA GLN A 62 -28.58 26.50 -12.93
C GLN A 62 -29.42 25.35 -13.47
N TYR A 63 -29.81 24.45 -12.55
CA TYR A 63 -30.58 23.24 -12.85
C TYR A 63 -32.01 23.35 -12.28
N ILE A 64 -32.98 22.82 -13.02
CA ILE A 64 -34.37 22.64 -12.61
C ILE A 64 -34.76 21.17 -12.74
N ARG A 65 -35.69 20.70 -11.91
CA ARG A 65 -36.24 19.35 -11.97
C ARG A 65 -37.73 19.43 -12.24
N LYS A 66 -38.22 18.70 -13.25
CA LYS A 66 -39.65 18.62 -13.54
C LYS A 66 -40.34 17.68 -12.54
N LYS A 67 -41.61 17.94 -12.23
CA LYS A 67 -42.39 17.08 -11.34
C LYS A 67 -42.51 15.69 -11.97
N ASN A 68 -42.14 14.65 -11.21
CA ASN A 68 -42.11 13.25 -11.64
C ASN A 68 -41.07 12.92 -12.73
N ASP A 69 -40.09 13.79 -12.96
CA ASP A 69 -38.94 13.48 -13.83
C ASP A 69 -37.67 13.30 -12.98
N PRO A 70 -36.96 12.17 -13.10
CA PRO A 70 -35.69 11.97 -12.41
C PRO A 70 -34.58 12.88 -12.94
N HIS A 71 -34.71 13.45 -14.15
CA HIS A 71 -33.63 14.17 -14.80
C HIS A 71 -33.57 15.66 -14.44
N ARG A 72 -32.34 16.21 -14.52
CA ARG A 72 -32.08 17.64 -14.34
C ARG A 72 -32.04 18.33 -15.70
N TYR A 73 -32.77 19.43 -15.80
CA TYR A 73 -32.82 20.28 -16.98
C TYR A 73 -32.14 21.62 -16.71
N CYS A 74 -31.61 22.25 -17.75
CA CYS A 74 -31.08 23.59 -17.62
C CYS A 74 -32.20 24.62 -17.56
N LYS A 75 -32.11 25.54 -16.61
CA LYS A 75 -33.03 26.67 -16.52
C LYS A 75 -32.97 27.53 -17.78
N ASP A 76 -31.76 27.74 -18.30
CA ASP A 76 -31.47 28.57 -19.47
C ASP A 76 -31.03 27.71 -20.68
N SER A 77 -29.79 27.86 -21.14
CA SER A 77 -29.18 27.06 -22.19
C SER A 77 -28.29 25.95 -21.61
N CYS A 78 -28.20 24.84 -22.34
CA CYS A 78 -27.14 23.87 -22.14
C CYS A 78 -25.80 24.51 -22.52
N ALA A 79 -24.73 24.11 -21.83
CA ALA A 79 -23.37 24.38 -22.28
C ALA A 79 -23.14 23.74 -23.66
N GLU A 80 -22.23 24.31 -24.44
CA GLU A 80 -21.89 23.81 -25.77
C GLU A 80 -21.42 22.34 -25.71
N HIS A 81 -20.66 22.00 -24.68
CA HIS A 81 -20.16 20.66 -24.42
C HIS A 81 -20.39 20.27 -22.97
N THR A 82 -20.90 19.06 -22.75
CA THR A 82 -20.97 18.45 -21.41
C THR A 82 -19.66 17.74 -21.12
N LYS A 83 -19.07 17.98 -19.95
CA LYS A 83 -17.81 17.35 -19.53
C LYS A 83 -18.01 16.43 -18.33
N CYS A 84 -17.19 15.39 -18.26
CA CYS A 84 -17.00 14.52 -17.10
C CYS A 84 -15.51 14.59 -16.73
N GLY A 85 -15.17 15.41 -15.74
CA GLY A 85 -13.77 15.79 -15.50
C GLY A 85 -13.16 16.51 -16.70
N PRO A 86 -11.97 16.12 -17.18
CA PRO A 86 -11.35 16.75 -18.34
C PRO A 86 -11.94 16.27 -19.68
N ILE A 87 -12.82 15.26 -19.67
CA ILE A 87 -13.27 14.55 -20.88
C ILE A 87 -14.59 15.12 -21.39
N ARG A 88 -14.72 15.31 -22.71
CA ARG A 88 -15.98 15.65 -23.35
C ARG A 88 -16.85 14.40 -23.46
N VAL A 89 -18.07 14.46 -22.94
CA VAL A 89 -19.05 13.36 -23.02
C VAL A 89 -19.60 13.27 -24.45
N PRO A 90 -19.63 12.07 -25.07
CA PRO A 90 -20.23 11.87 -26.39
C PRO A 90 -21.71 12.27 -26.43
N GLU A 91 -22.17 12.86 -27.53
CA GLU A 91 -23.54 13.39 -27.65
C GLU A 91 -24.60 12.28 -27.57
N GLU A 92 -24.28 11.08 -28.04
CA GLU A 92 -25.12 9.88 -27.97
C GLU A 92 -25.36 9.39 -26.53
N HIS A 93 -24.51 9.78 -25.57
CA HIS A 93 -24.66 9.44 -24.16
C HIS A 93 -25.52 10.46 -23.40
N LEU A 94 -25.78 11.63 -24.02
CA LEU A 94 -26.50 12.74 -23.42
C LEU A 94 -28.00 12.70 -23.74
N GLN A 95 -28.79 13.24 -22.82
CA GLN A 95 -30.21 13.53 -23.04
C GLN A 95 -30.43 14.44 -24.26
N VAL A 96 -31.58 14.28 -24.91
CA VAL A 96 -31.98 15.14 -26.03
C VAL A 96 -32.20 16.57 -25.52
N SER A 97 -31.59 17.55 -26.19
CA SER A 97 -31.83 18.96 -25.91
C SER A 97 -33.20 19.36 -26.45
N GLU A 98 -34.09 19.85 -25.59
CA GLU A 98 -35.44 20.33 -25.98
C GLU A 98 -35.40 21.43 -27.07
N ARG A 99 -34.24 22.10 -27.26
CA ARG A 99 -34.07 23.13 -28.30
C ARG A 99 -33.73 22.60 -29.70
N MET A 100 -33.42 21.31 -29.87
CA MET A 100 -32.90 20.79 -31.16
C MET A 100 -33.92 20.10 -32.08
N GLY A 101 -35.22 20.07 -31.74
CA GLY A 101 -36.28 19.63 -32.67
C GLY A 101 -36.13 18.22 -33.26
N ARG A 102 -35.21 17.39 -32.77
CA ARG A 102 -35.00 16.01 -33.20
C ARG A 102 -35.75 15.08 -32.25
N SER A 103 -36.78 14.43 -32.78
CA SER A 103 -37.70 13.53 -32.09
C SER A 103 -37.23 12.07 -31.97
N SER A 104 -35.98 11.77 -32.32
CA SER A 104 -35.38 10.46 -32.07
C SER A 104 -34.56 10.51 -30.79
N GLY A 105 -35.12 9.99 -29.70
CA GLY A 105 -34.44 9.86 -28.41
C GLY A 105 -33.12 9.10 -28.54
N ASN A 106 -32.04 9.62 -27.95
CA ASN A 106 -30.87 8.80 -27.69
C ASN A 106 -31.29 7.70 -26.73
N GLU A 107 -31.08 6.43 -27.09
CA GLU A 107 -31.46 5.29 -26.25
C GLU A 107 -30.62 5.18 -24.96
N GLY A 108 -29.66 6.09 -24.77
CA GLY A 108 -28.70 6.07 -23.67
C GLY A 108 -27.74 4.90 -23.79
N ILE A 109 -26.99 4.68 -22.72
CA ILE A 109 -25.99 3.63 -22.64
C ILE A 109 -26.67 2.38 -22.07
N LYS A 110 -26.91 1.41 -22.95
CA LYS A 110 -27.44 0.10 -22.59
C LYS A 110 -26.37 -0.77 -21.94
N ASP A 111 -26.84 -1.76 -21.17
CA ASP A 111 -26.02 -2.82 -20.55
C ASP A 111 -24.87 -2.34 -19.64
N ALA A 112 -25.06 -1.20 -18.99
CA ALA A 112 -24.09 -0.62 -18.06
C ALA A 112 -24.79 -0.09 -16.81
N ASP A 113 -24.15 -0.27 -15.66
CA ASP A 113 -24.57 0.31 -14.38
C ASP A 113 -23.67 1.48 -13.98
N PHE A 114 -22.48 1.58 -14.59
CA PHE A 114 -21.56 2.70 -14.45
C PHE A 114 -20.79 2.90 -15.77
N VAL A 115 -20.48 4.16 -16.10
CA VAL A 115 -19.71 4.51 -17.30
C VAL A 115 -18.46 5.26 -16.89
N LEU A 116 -17.31 4.69 -17.24
CA LEU A 116 -16.00 5.23 -16.92
C LEU A 116 -15.37 5.85 -18.17
N TYR A 117 -15.21 7.17 -18.16
CA TYR A 117 -14.48 7.88 -19.19
C TYR A 117 -12.99 7.89 -18.87
N VAL A 118 -12.16 7.36 -19.76
CA VAL A 118 -10.72 7.19 -19.52
C VAL A 118 -9.93 8.10 -20.45
N SER A 119 -9.04 8.91 -19.88
CA SER A 119 -8.15 9.79 -20.63
C SER A 119 -6.69 9.66 -20.21
N ALA A 120 -5.81 10.15 -21.09
CA ALA A 120 -4.39 10.33 -20.80
C ALA A 120 -3.98 11.77 -21.15
N LEU A 121 -4.54 12.73 -20.43
CA LEU A 121 -4.31 14.16 -20.65
C LEU A 121 -3.27 14.69 -19.66
N THR A 122 -2.33 15.48 -20.16
CA THR A 122 -1.45 16.30 -19.32
C THR A 122 -2.25 17.50 -18.82
N THR A 123 -2.58 17.49 -17.53
CA THR A 123 -3.37 18.53 -16.85
C THR A 123 -2.53 19.19 -15.75
N GLU A 124 -3.00 20.30 -15.17
CA GLU A 124 -2.31 20.95 -14.05
C GLU A 124 -2.07 19.99 -12.87
N ARG A 125 -3.00 19.05 -12.62
CA ARG A 125 -2.83 17.99 -11.63
C ARG A 125 -1.66 17.07 -11.94
N CYS A 126 -1.38 16.80 -13.21
CA CYS A 126 -0.22 16.00 -13.62
C CYS A 126 1.11 16.73 -13.46
N SER A 127 1.09 18.04 -13.20
CA SER A 127 2.29 18.83 -12.88
C SER A 127 2.60 18.84 -11.39
N GLN A 128 1.71 18.34 -10.55
CA GLN A 128 1.98 18.13 -9.12
C GLN A 128 2.82 16.87 -8.96
N GLU A 129 3.83 16.92 -8.08
CA GLU A 129 4.71 15.78 -7.82
C GLU A 129 3.89 14.58 -7.33
N ASN A 130 4.28 13.38 -7.79
CA ASN A 130 3.74 12.08 -7.36
C ASN A 130 2.28 11.76 -7.74
N ILE A 131 1.59 12.56 -8.57
CA ILE A 131 0.27 12.21 -9.10
C ILE A 131 0.40 11.32 -10.35
N ILE A 132 0.12 10.03 -10.20
CA ILE A 132 0.13 9.05 -11.30
C ILE A 132 -1.19 9.10 -12.08
N ALA A 133 -2.30 9.18 -11.37
CA ALA A 133 -3.64 9.21 -11.91
C ALA A 133 -4.58 9.97 -10.96
N TYR A 134 -5.76 10.32 -11.43
CA TYR A 134 -6.85 10.82 -10.60
C TYR A 134 -8.20 10.47 -11.23
N ALA A 135 -9.20 10.26 -10.39
CA ALA A 135 -10.55 9.96 -10.81
C ALA A 135 -11.61 10.56 -9.88
N ALA A 136 -12.81 10.72 -10.41
CA ALA A 136 -13.98 11.10 -9.62
C ALA A 136 -15.27 10.71 -10.34
N TYR A 137 -16.36 10.72 -9.59
CA TYR A 137 -17.70 10.69 -10.17
C TYR A 137 -18.00 12.03 -10.86
N CYS A 138 -18.92 12.01 -11.83
CA CYS A 138 -19.41 13.23 -12.48
C CYS A 138 -20.93 13.32 -12.53
N GLN A 139 -21.66 12.19 -12.51
CA GLN A 139 -23.13 12.18 -12.39
C GLN A 139 -23.63 11.03 -11.53
N GLN A 140 -24.75 11.29 -10.87
CA GLN A 140 -25.49 10.33 -10.03
C GLN A 140 -26.88 10.11 -10.64
N GLU A 141 -27.44 8.91 -10.48
CA GLU A 141 -28.86 8.68 -10.79
C GLU A 141 -29.78 9.23 -9.69
N ALA A 142 -31.07 9.31 -9.95
CA ALA A 142 -32.00 10.14 -9.18
C ALA A 142 -32.75 9.40 -8.05
N GLU A 143 -32.76 8.08 -8.05
CA GLU A 143 -33.49 7.23 -7.12
C GLU A 143 -32.67 6.90 -5.87
N MET A 144 -31.43 6.43 -6.04
CA MET A 144 -30.52 6.04 -4.96
C MET A 144 -29.30 6.96 -4.86
N ASP A 145 -29.21 8.04 -5.65
CA ASP A 145 -28.03 8.91 -5.76
C ASP A 145 -26.74 8.16 -6.10
N ARG A 146 -26.84 6.99 -6.73
CA ARG A 146 -25.69 6.17 -7.08
C ARG A 146 -24.89 6.85 -8.19
N PRO A 147 -23.56 6.95 -8.11
CA PRO A 147 -22.73 7.33 -9.24
C PRO A 147 -23.02 6.42 -10.44
N VAL A 148 -23.32 7.02 -11.59
CA VAL A 148 -23.56 6.30 -12.86
C VAL A 148 -22.57 6.68 -13.94
N ALA A 149 -21.85 7.78 -13.77
CA ALA A 149 -20.73 8.14 -14.61
C ALA A 149 -19.61 8.77 -13.79
N GLY A 150 -18.39 8.46 -14.19
CA GLY A 150 -17.17 9.05 -13.65
C GLY A 150 -16.06 9.02 -14.68
N TYR A 151 -14.91 9.59 -14.33
CA TYR A 151 -13.74 9.65 -15.19
C TYR A 151 -12.50 9.20 -14.44
N ALA A 152 -11.52 8.71 -15.20
CA ALA A 152 -10.17 8.44 -14.72
C ALA A 152 -9.17 9.00 -15.73
N ASN A 153 -8.23 9.81 -15.26
CA ASN A 153 -7.15 10.35 -16.08
C ASN A 153 -5.80 9.80 -15.60
N LEU A 154 -5.04 9.16 -16.49
CA LEU A 154 -3.66 8.75 -16.21
C LEU A 154 -2.70 9.80 -16.77
N CYS A 155 -1.78 10.29 -15.96
CA CYS A 155 -0.80 11.27 -16.41
C CYS A 155 0.18 10.62 -17.40
N PRO A 156 0.29 11.07 -18.67
CA PRO A 156 0.99 10.33 -19.73
C PRO A 156 2.44 9.95 -19.41
N ASN A 157 3.15 10.85 -18.73
CA ASN A 157 4.56 10.67 -18.36
C ASN A 157 4.74 9.63 -17.25
N MET A 158 3.72 9.42 -16.42
CA MET A 158 3.73 8.46 -15.31
C MET A 158 3.29 7.05 -15.73
N ILE A 159 2.80 6.88 -16.97
CA ILE A 159 2.44 5.56 -17.49
C ILE A 159 3.74 4.78 -17.79
N SER A 160 4.06 3.82 -16.94
CA SER A 160 5.18 2.91 -17.12
C SER A 160 4.76 1.63 -17.85
N THR A 161 5.58 1.21 -18.82
CA THR A 161 5.43 -0.06 -19.55
C THR A 161 6.28 -1.19 -18.96
N GLN A 162 7.02 -0.89 -17.89
CA GLN A 162 7.92 -1.85 -17.25
C GLN A 162 7.11 -2.94 -16.51
N PRO A 163 7.38 -4.25 -16.75
CA PRO A 163 6.61 -5.33 -16.14
C PRO A 163 6.54 -5.30 -14.62
N GLN A 164 7.62 -4.88 -13.96
CA GLN A 164 7.72 -4.79 -12.50
C GLN A 164 6.81 -3.70 -11.89
N GLU A 165 6.45 -2.66 -12.65
CA GLU A 165 5.56 -1.59 -12.18
C GLU A 165 4.09 -1.88 -12.48
N PHE A 166 3.79 -2.96 -13.22
CA PHE A 166 2.44 -3.30 -13.64
C PHE A 166 1.49 -3.48 -12.46
N ILE A 167 1.91 -4.16 -11.40
CA ILE A 167 1.08 -4.44 -10.22
C ILE A 167 0.74 -3.13 -9.49
N GLY A 168 1.72 -2.25 -9.31
CA GLY A 168 1.51 -0.92 -8.73
C GLY A 168 0.52 -0.09 -9.54
N MET A 169 0.72 -0.02 -10.87
CA MET A 169 -0.19 0.68 -11.79
C MET A 169 -1.61 0.10 -11.77
N LEU A 170 -1.75 -1.22 -11.74
CA LEU A 170 -3.04 -1.89 -11.66
C LEU A 170 -3.75 -1.54 -10.34
N SER A 171 -3.02 -1.52 -9.22
CA SER A 171 -3.57 -1.10 -7.94
C SER A 171 -4.02 0.36 -7.95
N THR A 172 -3.25 1.26 -8.55
CA THR A 172 -3.61 2.67 -8.69
C THR A 172 -4.89 2.83 -9.52
N VAL A 173 -5.02 2.12 -10.65
CA VAL A 173 -6.26 2.16 -11.44
C VAL A 173 -7.48 1.66 -10.64
N LYS A 174 -7.33 0.58 -9.86
CA LYS A 174 -8.41 0.10 -8.97
C LYS A 174 -8.81 1.18 -7.94
N HIS A 175 -7.82 1.82 -7.31
CA HIS A 175 -8.03 2.90 -6.33
C HIS A 175 -8.81 4.07 -6.94
N GLU A 176 -8.38 4.55 -8.10
CA GLU A 176 -9.06 5.64 -8.81
C GLU A 176 -10.52 5.30 -9.17
N ILE A 177 -10.77 4.07 -9.64
CA ILE A 177 -12.14 3.66 -9.98
C ILE A 177 -13.01 3.58 -8.71
N ILE A 178 -12.47 3.18 -7.56
CA ILE A 178 -13.21 3.16 -6.28
C ILE A 178 -13.65 4.56 -5.85
N HIS A 179 -12.81 5.58 -6.04
CA HIS A 179 -13.23 6.98 -5.84
C HIS A 179 -14.39 7.36 -6.74
N ALA A 180 -14.33 6.98 -8.03
CA ALA A 180 -15.39 7.26 -8.99
C ALA A 180 -16.70 6.50 -8.69
N LEU A 181 -16.60 5.31 -8.07
CA LEU A 181 -17.73 4.46 -7.73
C LEU A 181 -18.41 4.84 -6.40
N GLY A 182 -17.67 5.40 -5.43
CA GLY A 182 -18.32 5.81 -4.19
C GLY A 182 -17.48 6.26 -3.00
N PHE A 183 -16.19 5.92 -2.92
CA PHE A 183 -15.36 6.39 -1.80
C PHE A 183 -14.85 7.81 -2.09
N SER A 184 -15.67 8.80 -1.80
CA SER A 184 -15.27 10.21 -1.90
C SER A 184 -16.06 11.04 -0.90
N ALA A 185 -15.41 12.02 -0.27
CA ALA A 185 -16.04 12.91 0.70
C ALA A 185 -17.27 13.64 0.11
N GLY A 186 -17.23 13.93 -1.21
CA GLY A 186 -18.36 14.53 -1.91
C GLY A 186 -19.59 13.62 -2.06
N LEU A 187 -19.47 12.32 -1.76
CA LEU A 187 -20.53 11.34 -1.85
C LEU A 187 -21.09 10.87 -0.50
N PHE A 188 -20.41 11.15 0.62
CA PHE A 188 -20.84 10.68 1.94
C PHE A 188 -22.26 11.12 2.32
N ALA A 189 -22.65 12.33 1.93
CA ALA A 189 -24.00 12.83 2.19
C ALA A 189 -25.10 12.07 1.43
N PHE A 190 -24.73 11.31 0.39
CA PHE A 190 -25.64 10.57 -0.49
C PHE A 190 -25.71 9.08 -0.17
N TYR A 191 -25.05 8.61 0.89
CA TYR A 191 -25.13 7.19 1.27
C TYR A 191 -26.53 6.81 1.76
N HIS A 192 -26.89 5.56 1.49
CA HIS A 192 -28.16 4.96 1.87
C HIS A 192 -27.93 3.78 2.81
N ASP A 193 -28.91 3.51 3.67
CA ASP A 193 -28.91 2.29 4.47
C ASP A 193 -29.20 1.05 3.60
N LYS A 194 -29.16 -0.13 4.22
CA LYS A 194 -29.42 -1.41 3.56
C LYS A 194 -30.82 -1.53 2.92
N ASP A 195 -31.79 -0.74 3.38
CA ASP A 195 -33.16 -0.73 2.89
C ASP A 195 -33.35 0.30 1.76
N GLY A 196 -32.29 1.06 1.44
CA GLY A 196 -32.27 2.11 0.44
C GLY A 196 -32.83 3.44 0.93
N LYS A 197 -32.84 3.70 2.25
CA LYS A 197 -33.23 5.00 2.80
C LYS A 197 -31.99 5.88 2.99
N PRO A 198 -32.06 7.18 2.67
CA PRO A 198 -30.94 8.09 2.88
C PRO A 198 -30.46 8.11 4.33
N LEU A 199 -29.15 8.00 4.56
CA LEU A 199 -28.56 8.15 5.89
C LEU A 199 -28.56 9.62 6.33
N THR A 200 -28.51 10.55 5.38
CA THR A 200 -28.51 12.00 5.62
C THR A 200 -29.89 12.59 5.30
N SER A 201 -30.35 13.52 6.15
CA SER A 201 -31.60 14.26 5.94
C SER A 201 -31.55 15.11 4.67
N ARG A 202 -32.70 15.30 4.02
CA ARG A 202 -32.80 16.02 2.74
C ARG A 202 -33.81 17.17 2.82
N TYR A 203 -33.58 18.20 2.01
CA TYR A 203 -34.59 19.23 1.76
C TYR A 203 -35.72 18.69 0.87
N ALA A 204 -36.79 19.47 0.72
CA ALA A 204 -37.89 19.14 -0.21
C ALA A 204 -37.43 18.98 -1.67
N SER A 205 -36.27 19.53 -2.04
CA SER A 205 -35.62 19.34 -3.34
C SER A 205 -35.08 17.91 -3.55
N GLY A 206 -34.99 17.10 -2.49
CA GLY A 206 -34.38 15.78 -2.49
C GLY A 206 -32.87 15.77 -2.29
N LEU A 207 -32.22 16.93 -2.12
CA LEU A 207 -30.78 17.04 -1.91
C LEU A 207 -30.42 17.18 -0.42
N PRO A 208 -29.25 16.66 0.01
CA PRO A 208 -28.69 16.96 1.32
C PRO A 208 -28.37 18.46 1.48
N PRO A 209 -28.16 18.95 2.72
CA PRO A 209 -27.66 20.30 2.96
C PRO A 209 -26.30 20.52 2.31
N PHE A 210 -26.07 21.71 1.74
CA PHE A 210 -24.76 22.07 1.20
C PHE A 210 -23.97 22.89 2.23
N ASN A 211 -22.73 22.50 2.49
CA ASN A 211 -21.82 23.22 3.37
C ASN A 211 -20.87 24.07 2.52
N SER A 212 -21.11 25.37 2.47
CA SER A 212 -20.31 26.32 1.67
C SER A 212 -18.86 26.43 2.13
N SER A 213 -18.56 26.16 3.41
CA SER A 213 -17.18 26.21 3.93
C SER A 213 -16.35 25.00 3.47
N LEU A 214 -16.98 23.83 3.37
CA LEU A 214 -16.33 22.61 2.85
C LEU A 214 -16.40 22.53 1.32
N GLY A 215 -17.34 23.24 0.68
CA GLY A 215 -17.63 23.10 -0.74
C GLY A 215 -18.28 21.75 -1.09
N LEU A 216 -18.85 21.06 -0.10
CA LEU A 216 -19.41 19.71 -0.22
C LEU A 216 -20.84 19.64 0.34
N TYR A 217 -21.58 18.60 -0.03
CA TYR A 217 -22.81 18.25 0.66
C TYR A 217 -22.49 17.72 2.06
N GLN A 218 -23.19 18.24 3.06
CA GLN A 218 -23.00 17.90 4.46
C GLN A 218 -23.58 16.51 4.73
N TRP A 219 -22.70 15.57 5.10
CA TRP A 219 -23.11 14.26 5.61
C TRP A 219 -23.67 14.37 7.04
N SER A 220 -24.41 13.35 7.45
CA SER A 220 -24.89 13.20 8.83
C SER A 220 -23.91 12.42 9.71
N ASP A 221 -24.12 12.50 11.03
CA ASP A 221 -23.38 11.72 12.05
C ASP A 221 -23.61 10.19 11.94
N LYS A 222 -24.51 9.73 11.08
CA LYS A 222 -24.65 8.30 10.76
C LYS A 222 -23.61 7.80 9.76
N VAL A 223 -22.94 8.72 9.05
CA VAL A 223 -21.95 8.38 8.01
C VAL A 223 -20.55 8.70 8.51
N VAL A 224 -20.29 9.96 8.83
CA VAL A 224 -18.98 10.41 9.35
C VAL A 224 -19.18 11.27 10.60
N ARG A 225 -18.36 11.03 11.63
CA ARG A 225 -18.35 11.75 12.90
C ARG A 225 -16.96 12.31 13.18
N LYS A 226 -16.89 13.55 13.68
CA LYS A 226 -15.66 14.09 14.25
C LYS A 226 -15.56 13.70 15.72
N LEU A 227 -14.41 13.23 16.18
CA LEU A 227 -14.13 12.93 17.58
C LEU A 227 -12.75 13.46 17.99
N GLU A 228 -12.55 13.63 19.29
CA GLU A 228 -11.23 13.94 19.86
C GLU A 228 -10.68 12.72 20.61
N ARG A 229 -9.43 12.37 20.32
CA ARG A 229 -8.65 11.35 21.02
C ARG A 229 -7.66 12.04 21.98
N LEU A 230 -7.30 11.35 23.06
CA LEU A 230 -6.15 11.74 23.89
C LEU A 230 -4.88 11.18 23.26
N TRP A 231 -3.96 12.07 22.88
CA TRP A 231 -2.79 11.75 22.08
C TRP A 231 -1.50 11.92 22.88
N ASP A 232 -0.73 10.84 23.00
CA ASP A 232 0.55 10.84 23.72
C ASP A 232 1.66 11.39 22.82
N VAL A 233 2.36 12.41 23.29
CA VAL A 233 3.46 13.10 22.62
C VAL A 233 4.67 13.21 23.56
N GLN A 234 5.80 13.66 23.03
CA GLN A 234 7.04 13.81 23.75
C GLN A 234 6.87 14.53 25.11
N GLY A 235 7.59 14.02 26.11
CA GLY A 235 7.64 14.56 27.46
C GLY A 235 6.45 14.16 28.32
N SER A 236 5.87 12.97 28.06
CA SER A 236 4.69 12.44 28.76
C SER A 236 3.50 13.41 28.76
N LYS A 237 3.32 14.13 27.66
CA LYS A 237 2.21 15.08 27.48
C LYS A 237 1.09 14.39 26.71
N MET A 238 -0.14 14.64 27.15
CA MET A 238 -1.34 14.23 26.41
C MET A 238 -2.02 15.47 25.84
N ILE A 239 -2.31 15.48 24.55
CA ILE A 239 -3.00 16.57 23.87
C ILE A 239 -4.29 16.07 23.20
N PRO A 240 -5.30 16.94 22.98
CA PRO A 240 -6.44 16.60 22.14
C PRO A 240 -6.02 16.47 20.68
N HIS A 241 -6.41 15.38 20.03
CA HIS A 241 -6.18 15.16 18.59
C HIS A 241 -7.52 14.85 17.90
N SER A 242 -7.86 15.64 16.89
CA SER A 242 -9.14 15.54 16.17
C SER A 242 -9.06 14.52 15.05
N VAL A 243 -9.99 13.58 15.01
CA VAL A 243 -10.12 12.55 13.96
C VAL A 243 -11.51 12.55 13.34
N PHE A 244 -11.60 12.15 12.07
CA PHE A 244 -12.87 11.88 11.40
C PHE A 244 -13.06 10.37 11.28
N LEU A 245 -14.16 9.86 11.80
CA LEU A 245 -14.51 8.44 11.73
C LEU A 245 -15.62 8.21 10.72
N LEU A 246 -15.45 7.24 9.84
CA LEU A 246 -16.54 6.65 9.09
C LEU A 246 -17.19 5.56 9.95
N VAL A 247 -18.46 5.79 10.32
CA VAL A 247 -19.17 5.04 11.39
C VAL A 247 -20.29 4.16 10.87
N THR A 248 -20.30 3.88 9.57
CA THR A 248 -21.32 3.02 8.96
C THR A 248 -21.19 1.56 9.43
N PRO A 249 -22.30 0.80 9.48
CA PRO A 249 -22.35 -0.44 10.25
C PRO A 249 -21.34 -1.52 9.85
N ARG A 250 -21.12 -1.77 8.55
CA ARG A 250 -20.17 -2.79 8.07
C ARG A 250 -18.73 -2.33 8.22
N VAL A 251 -18.44 -1.05 8.00
CA VAL A 251 -17.10 -0.49 8.24
C VAL A 251 -16.72 -0.66 9.70
N VAL A 252 -17.62 -0.31 10.63
CA VAL A 252 -17.42 -0.54 12.07
C VAL A 252 -17.20 -2.02 12.36
N GLU A 253 -18.04 -2.91 11.83
CA GLU A 253 -17.92 -4.35 12.04
C GLU A 253 -16.56 -4.90 11.58
N GLU A 254 -16.14 -4.58 10.35
CA GLU A 254 -14.90 -5.09 9.78
C GLU A 254 -13.66 -4.44 10.40
N ALA A 255 -13.71 -3.15 10.76
CA ALA A 255 -12.62 -2.51 11.50
C ALA A 255 -12.44 -3.12 12.89
N ARG A 256 -13.53 -3.38 13.64
CA ARG A 256 -13.48 -4.05 14.95
C ARG A 256 -12.86 -5.43 14.85
N LYS A 257 -13.24 -6.22 13.83
CA LYS A 257 -12.66 -7.55 13.57
C LYS A 257 -11.19 -7.45 13.19
N HIS A 258 -10.83 -6.51 12.32
CA HIS A 258 -9.47 -6.31 11.85
C HIS A 258 -8.52 -6.00 13.00
N PHE A 259 -8.80 -4.96 13.78
CA PHE A 259 -7.93 -4.55 14.89
C PHE A 259 -8.10 -5.41 16.15
N ASN A 260 -9.13 -6.26 16.24
CA ASN A 260 -9.55 -6.94 17.46
C ASN A 260 -9.87 -5.92 18.59
N CYS A 261 -10.68 -4.91 18.28
CA CYS A 261 -11.09 -3.87 19.22
C CYS A 261 -12.62 -3.73 19.24
N PRO A 262 -13.35 -4.37 20.19
CA PRO A 262 -14.81 -4.37 20.20
C PRO A 262 -15.47 -3.00 20.42
N ILE A 263 -14.76 -2.06 21.04
CA ILE A 263 -15.28 -0.73 21.40
C ILE A 263 -15.05 0.33 20.31
N LEU A 264 -14.34 -0.02 19.23
CA LEU A 264 -14.01 0.93 18.15
C LEU A 264 -15.30 1.50 17.52
N GLU A 265 -15.39 2.82 17.39
CA GLU A 265 -16.61 3.53 17.00
C GLU A 265 -16.79 3.66 15.48
N GLY A 266 -15.71 3.50 14.72
CA GLY A 266 -15.61 3.67 13.27
C GLY A 266 -14.19 3.52 12.79
N MET A 267 -13.99 3.63 11.48
CA MET A 267 -12.65 3.64 10.88
C MET A 267 -12.22 5.08 10.61
N GLU A 268 -10.99 5.44 11.00
CA GLU A 268 -10.44 6.77 10.78
C GLU A 268 -10.21 7.04 9.28
N LEU A 269 -10.64 8.22 8.87
CA LEU A 269 -10.34 8.82 7.58
C LEU A 269 -9.11 9.71 7.72
N GLU A 270 -8.34 9.79 6.65
CA GLU A 270 -7.15 10.62 6.52
C GLU A 270 -7.45 12.09 6.86
N ASN A 271 -6.58 12.71 7.66
CA ASN A 271 -6.69 14.10 8.12
C ASN A 271 -5.54 15.00 7.61
N GLN A 272 -4.58 14.47 6.86
CA GLN A 272 -3.45 15.20 6.26
C GLN A 272 -3.46 15.15 4.72
N GLY A 273 -2.42 15.70 4.09
CA GLY A 273 -2.24 15.67 2.63
C GLY A 273 -3.11 16.64 1.82
N GLY A 274 -3.95 17.45 2.48
CA GLY A 274 -4.79 18.48 1.86
C GLY A 274 -6.07 17.96 1.20
N LEU A 275 -6.82 18.84 0.52
CA LEU A 275 -8.19 18.58 0.03
C LEU A 275 -8.36 17.35 -0.88
N GLY A 276 -7.31 16.93 -1.58
CA GLY A 276 -7.34 15.73 -2.44
C GLY A 276 -7.15 14.42 -1.68
N THR A 277 -6.66 14.49 -0.44
CA THR A 277 -6.22 13.35 0.36
C THR A 277 -7.10 13.21 1.60
N GLU A 278 -7.21 14.29 2.37
CA GLU A 278 -8.06 14.41 3.56
C GLU A 278 -9.51 13.98 3.23
N LEU A 279 -10.12 13.20 4.14
CA LEU A 279 -11.47 12.64 4.08
C LEU A 279 -11.77 11.67 2.91
N ASN A 280 -10.93 11.61 1.88
CA ASN A 280 -11.15 10.76 0.71
C ASN A 280 -10.46 9.40 0.85
N HIS A 281 -9.58 9.25 1.82
CA HIS A 281 -8.76 8.06 2.05
C HIS A 281 -8.90 7.54 3.48
N TRP A 282 -8.49 6.30 3.69
CA TRP A 282 -8.28 5.78 5.03
C TRP A 282 -7.01 6.34 5.66
N GLU A 283 -7.05 6.49 6.99
CA GLU A 283 -5.90 6.87 7.81
C GLU A 283 -4.71 5.93 7.59
N LYS A 284 -3.62 6.43 7.01
CA LYS A 284 -2.48 5.60 6.63
C LYS A 284 -1.73 5.06 7.84
N ARG A 285 -1.68 5.78 8.96
CA ARG A 285 -1.10 5.27 10.22
C ARG A 285 -1.71 3.93 10.63
N LEU A 286 -3.00 3.75 10.36
CA LEU A 286 -3.78 2.60 10.81
C LEU A 286 -3.92 1.49 9.79
N LEU A 287 -3.91 1.79 8.49
CA LEU A 287 -4.12 0.80 7.42
C LEU A 287 -2.98 0.70 6.40
N GLU A 288 -1.98 1.57 6.45
CA GLU A 288 -0.74 1.60 5.66
C GLU A 288 -0.82 1.15 4.20
N ASN A 289 -0.71 -0.16 3.91
CA ASN A 289 -0.76 -0.72 2.56
C ASN A 289 -2.17 -1.07 2.10
N GLU A 290 -3.21 -0.58 2.76
CA GLU A 290 -4.56 -0.64 2.22
C GLU A 290 -4.66 0.23 0.97
N ALA A 291 -5.31 -0.30 -0.06
CA ALA A 291 -5.35 0.28 -1.39
C ALA A 291 -5.94 1.69 -1.45
N MET A 292 -6.79 2.08 -0.50
CA MET A 292 -7.44 3.39 -0.39
C MET A 292 -6.78 4.31 0.65
N THR A 293 -5.51 4.11 0.97
CA THR A 293 -4.67 5.11 1.64
C THR A 293 -4.08 6.11 0.62
N GLY A 294 -3.82 7.35 1.05
CA GLY A 294 -3.47 8.48 0.17
C GLY A 294 -2.07 8.46 -0.45
N SER A 295 -1.26 7.42 -0.23
CA SER A 295 0.08 7.30 -0.82
C SER A 295 0.53 5.85 -0.99
N HIS A 296 1.45 5.60 -1.92
CA HIS A 296 2.00 4.28 -2.19
C HIS A 296 3.36 4.12 -1.51
N THR A 297 3.43 3.33 -0.45
CA THR A 297 4.68 3.07 0.30
C THR A 297 5.13 1.62 0.21
N GLN A 298 4.19 0.70 -0.05
CA GLN A 298 4.36 -0.75 -0.11
C GLN A 298 3.29 -1.36 -1.01
N ASN A 299 3.42 -2.65 -1.34
CA ASN A 299 2.43 -3.37 -2.13
C ASN A 299 1.02 -3.28 -1.52
N ARG A 300 0.12 -2.60 -2.25
CA ARG A 300 -1.25 -2.32 -1.83
C ARG A 300 -2.15 -3.56 -1.85
N VAL A 301 -3.07 -3.63 -0.90
CA VAL A 301 -4.10 -4.67 -0.79
C VAL A 301 -5.49 -4.03 -0.69
N LEU A 302 -6.46 -4.54 -1.43
CA LEU A 302 -7.84 -4.12 -1.26
C LEU A 302 -8.53 -4.95 -0.17
N SER A 303 -8.67 -4.36 1.02
CA SER A 303 -9.07 -5.08 2.22
C SER A 303 -10.59 -5.25 2.37
N ARG A 304 -11.00 -6.06 3.35
CA ARG A 304 -12.41 -6.16 3.77
C ARG A 304 -13.00 -4.82 4.24
N ILE A 305 -12.19 -3.89 4.72
CA ILE A 305 -12.64 -2.58 5.21
C ILE A 305 -13.13 -1.71 4.04
N THR A 306 -12.38 -1.65 2.94
CA THR A 306 -12.82 -0.91 1.74
C THR A 306 -14.04 -1.56 1.09
N LEU A 307 -14.09 -2.90 1.02
CA LEU A 307 -15.28 -3.60 0.53
C LEU A 307 -16.51 -3.30 1.40
N ALA A 308 -16.33 -3.21 2.72
CA ALA A 308 -17.38 -2.83 3.64
C ALA A 308 -17.87 -1.40 3.43
N LEU A 309 -16.98 -0.45 3.17
CA LEU A 309 -17.36 0.92 2.81
C LEU A 309 -18.22 0.91 1.54
N MET A 310 -17.78 0.19 0.51
CA MET A 310 -18.52 0.13 -0.76
C MET A 310 -19.91 -0.50 -0.58
N GLU A 311 -20.06 -1.49 0.30
CA GLU A 311 -21.39 -2.03 0.65
C GLU A 311 -22.24 -1.03 1.48
N ASP A 312 -21.62 -0.31 2.41
CA ASP A 312 -22.26 0.71 3.26
C ASP A 312 -22.64 2.00 2.52
N THR A 313 -22.19 2.19 1.28
CA THR A 313 -22.76 3.22 0.39
C THR A 313 -24.27 3.04 0.18
N GLY A 314 -24.76 1.79 0.34
CA GLY A 314 -26.12 1.38 0.01
C GLY A 314 -26.34 1.07 -1.47
N TRP A 315 -25.33 1.29 -2.32
CA TRP A 315 -25.39 1.10 -3.78
C TRP A 315 -24.96 -0.28 -4.23
N TYR A 316 -24.07 -0.91 -3.47
CA TYR A 316 -23.45 -2.16 -3.84
C TYR A 316 -23.61 -3.23 -2.76
N LYS A 317 -23.33 -4.46 -3.15
CA LYS A 317 -23.11 -5.59 -2.24
C LYS A 317 -21.74 -6.18 -2.57
N ALA A 318 -20.91 -6.38 -1.55
CA ALA A 318 -19.53 -6.80 -1.76
C ALA A 318 -19.39 -8.32 -1.65
N ASN A 319 -18.67 -8.91 -2.59
CA ASN A 319 -18.15 -10.27 -2.47
C ASN A 319 -16.85 -10.26 -1.66
N TYR A 320 -16.96 -10.46 -0.35
CA TYR A 320 -15.81 -10.46 0.54
C TYR A 320 -14.79 -11.59 0.30
N SER A 321 -15.10 -12.59 -0.54
CA SER A 321 -14.09 -13.59 -0.96
C SER A 321 -13.02 -12.99 -1.87
N MET A 322 -13.28 -11.83 -2.47
CA MET A 322 -12.34 -11.08 -3.31
C MET A 322 -11.40 -10.18 -2.49
N ALA A 323 -11.65 -10.04 -1.18
CA ALA A 323 -10.84 -9.21 -0.30
C ALA A 323 -9.44 -9.79 -0.15
N GLU A 324 -8.44 -8.93 -0.26
CA GLU A 324 -7.06 -9.25 0.05
C GLU A 324 -6.83 -9.15 1.57
N THR A 325 -5.87 -9.92 2.08
CA THR A 325 -5.53 -9.89 3.50
C THR A 325 -4.65 -8.68 3.81
N LEU A 326 -5.11 -7.85 4.74
CA LEU A 326 -4.33 -6.76 5.32
C LEU A 326 -3.76 -7.25 6.66
N ASP A 327 -2.43 -7.35 6.77
CA ASP A 327 -1.76 -7.75 8.02
C ASP A 327 -1.44 -6.55 8.92
N TRP A 328 -1.29 -5.36 8.33
CA TRP A 328 -1.04 -4.14 9.07
C TRP A 328 -2.17 -3.84 10.06
N GLY A 329 -1.83 -3.62 11.34
CA GLY A 329 -2.80 -3.34 12.41
C GLY A 329 -3.63 -4.55 12.85
N ARG A 330 -3.56 -5.69 12.15
CA ARG A 330 -4.43 -6.84 12.43
C ARG A 330 -4.20 -7.39 13.84
N GLY A 331 -5.25 -7.45 14.63
CA GLY A 331 -5.22 -7.97 16.01
C GLY A 331 -4.42 -7.13 17.01
N LYS A 332 -4.02 -5.89 16.69
CA LYS A 332 -3.16 -5.06 17.55
C LYS A 332 -3.89 -4.38 18.71
N GLY A 333 -5.22 -4.49 18.78
CA GLY A 333 -6.05 -4.06 19.90
C GLY A 333 -6.39 -2.57 19.90
N CYS A 334 -7.21 -2.15 20.87
CA CYS A 334 -7.73 -0.78 20.96
C CYS A 334 -6.65 0.29 21.16
N ASP A 335 -5.59 -0.03 21.91
CA ASP A 335 -4.48 0.91 22.13
C ASP A 335 -3.75 1.28 20.84
N PHE A 336 -3.65 0.35 19.88
CA PHE A 336 -3.04 0.63 18.58
C PHE A 336 -3.88 1.60 17.76
N VAL A 337 -5.20 1.37 17.74
CA VAL A 337 -6.10 2.13 16.86
C VAL A 337 -6.50 3.49 17.44
N MET A 338 -6.75 3.59 18.76
CA MET A 338 -7.32 4.79 19.39
C MET A 338 -6.29 5.74 20.03
N LYS A 339 -5.00 5.39 20.05
CA LYS A 339 -3.93 6.20 20.67
C LYS A 339 -2.80 6.44 19.67
N SER A 340 -1.86 7.32 20.05
CA SER A 340 -0.69 7.62 19.22
C SER A 340 0.23 6.41 19.07
N CYS A 341 1.01 6.40 17.99
CA CYS A 341 2.03 5.36 17.80
C CYS A 341 3.10 5.42 18.90
N LYS A 342 3.39 6.59 19.48
CA LYS A 342 4.21 6.71 20.69
C LYS A 342 3.71 5.82 21.81
N PHE A 343 2.44 5.98 22.20
CA PHE A 343 1.84 5.20 23.30
C PHE A 343 2.02 3.70 23.07
N TRP A 344 1.75 3.25 21.83
CA TRP A 344 1.87 1.85 21.48
C TRP A 344 3.33 1.37 21.49
N ILE A 345 4.27 2.14 20.92
CA ILE A 345 5.71 1.85 20.90
C ILE A 345 6.23 1.73 22.34
N ASP A 346 5.93 2.69 23.20
CA ASP A 346 6.37 2.70 24.60
C ASP A 346 5.81 1.50 25.36
N GLN A 347 4.55 1.14 25.13
CA GLN A 347 3.96 -0.05 25.72
C GLN A 347 4.69 -1.34 25.26
N GLN A 348 5.05 -1.46 23.98
CA GLN A 348 5.80 -2.62 23.50
C GLN A 348 7.22 -2.67 24.07
N LYS A 349 7.90 -1.51 24.17
CA LYS A 349 9.23 -1.40 24.80
C LYS A 349 9.19 -1.88 26.25
N GLN A 350 8.20 -1.44 27.02
CA GLN A 350 8.00 -1.88 28.41
C GLN A 350 7.76 -3.39 28.52
N LYS A 351 7.01 -3.98 27.58
CA LYS A 351 6.76 -5.42 27.48
C LYS A 351 7.93 -6.22 26.89
N ARG A 352 9.00 -5.55 26.42
CA ARG A 352 10.12 -6.16 25.67
C ARG A 352 9.65 -6.95 24.44
N GLN A 353 8.60 -6.46 23.78
CA GLN A 353 8.04 -7.04 22.57
C GLN A 353 8.60 -6.35 21.32
N VAL A 354 8.47 -7.02 20.17
CA VAL A 354 8.89 -6.47 18.88
C VAL A 354 8.02 -5.26 18.54
N LEU A 355 8.65 -4.16 18.12
CA LEU A 355 7.97 -2.89 17.82
C LEU A 355 7.18 -2.88 16.50
N ALA A 356 7.07 -4.01 15.81
CA ALA A 356 6.41 -4.09 14.52
C ALA A 356 4.87 -3.97 14.63
N PRO A 357 4.22 -3.15 13.78
CA PRO A 357 4.75 -2.67 12.50
C PRO A 357 5.58 -1.37 12.58
N TYR A 358 5.52 -0.64 13.68
CA TYR A 358 6.32 0.56 13.91
C TYR A 358 7.82 0.22 14.15
N CYS A 359 8.64 1.24 14.35
CA CYS A 359 10.06 1.09 14.63
C CYS A 359 10.66 2.33 15.30
N ASP A 360 11.87 2.20 15.83
CA ASP A 360 12.62 3.28 16.47
C ASP A 360 14.10 3.32 16.05
N THR A 361 14.46 2.58 15.00
CA THR A 361 15.82 2.57 14.46
C THR A 361 15.98 3.65 13.40
N LEU A 362 17.04 4.45 13.50
CA LEU A 362 17.30 5.50 12.52
C LEU A 362 17.58 4.89 11.15
N ARG A 363 17.06 5.53 10.10
CA ARG A 363 17.47 5.24 8.72
C ARG A 363 18.90 5.77 8.52
N SER A 364 19.89 4.90 8.71
CA SER A 364 21.33 5.22 8.62
C SER A 364 21.98 4.71 7.32
N ASN A 365 23.25 5.07 7.13
CA ASN A 365 24.15 4.41 6.19
C ASN A 365 25.37 3.87 6.99
N PRO A 366 25.56 2.55 7.10
CA PRO A 366 24.81 1.49 6.44
C PRO A 366 23.38 1.32 6.96
N LEU A 367 22.53 0.68 6.16
CA LEU A 367 21.15 0.38 6.47
C LEU A 367 21.07 -0.78 7.46
N GLN A 368 20.26 -0.59 8.51
CA GLN A 368 19.85 -1.68 9.38
C GLN A 368 18.59 -2.33 8.80
N LEU A 369 18.76 -3.49 8.17
CA LEU A 369 17.67 -4.19 7.52
C LEU A 369 16.79 -4.92 8.53
N THR A 370 15.50 -4.97 8.25
CA THR A 370 14.48 -5.68 9.02
C THR A 370 13.46 -6.29 8.06
N CYS A 371 12.43 -6.94 8.58
CA CYS A 371 11.35 -7.48 7.75
C CYS A 371 10.10 -6.63 7.84
N ARG A 372 9.36 -6.56 6.73
CA ARG A 372 7.96 -6.12 6.76
C ARG A 372 7.17 -7.03 7.71
N GLN A 373 6.10 -6.50 8.31
CA GLN A 373 5.28 -7.20 9.30
C GLN A 373 4.78 -8.59 8.83
N ASP A 374 4.45 -8.74 7.56
CA ASP A 374 3.96 -10.00 6.96
C ASP A 374 5.09 -10.91 6.43
N ARG A 375 6.34 -10.51 6.65
CA ARG A 375 7.58 -11.18 6.21
C ARG A 375 7.66 -11.43 4.71
N ARG A 376 6.93 -10.69 3.86
CA ARG A 376 7.04 -10.85 2.41
C ARG A 376 8.20 -10.08 1.79
N ALA A 377 8.69 -9.05 2.48
CA ALA A 377 9.74 -8.19 1.96
C ALA A 377 10.75 -7.83 3.05
N VAL A 378 11.98 -7.56 2.61
CA VAL A 378 12.97 -6.85 3.40
C VAL A 378 12.53 -5.38 3.54
N ALA A 379 12.81 -4.77 4.68
CA ALA A 379 12.35 -3.44 5.01
C ALA A 379 13.43 -2.67 5.76
N VAL A 380 13.24 -1.37 5.87
CA VAL A 380 14.03 -0.46 6.70
C VAL A 380 13.08 0.41 7.50
N CYS A 381 13.47 0.79 8.70
CA CYS A 381 12.72 1.79 9.44
C CYS A 381 12.80 3.13 8.70
N ASN A 382 11.66 3.76 8.43
CA ASN A 382 11.60 5.04 7.72
C ASN A 382 11.76 6.27 8.64
N LEU A 383 12.29 6.06 9.84
CA LEU A 383 12.60 7.12 10.80
C LEU A 383 13.78 7.97 10.31
N GLN A 384 13.58 9.27 10.17
CA GLN A 384 14.59 10.21 9.67
C GLN A 384 14.56 11.55 10.40
N LYS A 385 15.62 12.36 10.21
CA LYS A 385 15.70 13.75 10.68
C LYS A 385 15.09 14.70 9.66
N PHE A 386 14.23 15.60 10.11
CA PHE A 386 13.64 16.67 9.31
C PHE A 386 14.46 17.97 9.45
N PRO A 387 14.41 18.87 8.46
CA PRO A 387 15.11 20.16 8.52
C PRO A 387 14.48 21.16 9.52
N LYS A 388 13.22 20.94 9.89
CA LYS A 388 12.45 21.74 10.85
C LYS A 388 11.89 20.81 11.92
N PRO A 389 11.66 21.30 13.15
CA PRO A 389 11.01 20.50 14.17
C PRO A 389 9.59 20.15 13.70
N LEU A 390 9.17 18.92 13.97
CA LEU A 390 7.82 18.46 13.68
C LEU A 390 6.80 19.18 14.57
N PRO A 391 5.54 19.33 14.14
CA PRO A 391 4.46 19.79 15.02
C PRO A 391 4.39 18.96 16.31
N GLN A 392 3.99 19.59 17.41
CA GLN A 392 4.00 18.95 18.73
C GLN A 392 3.21 17.63 18.78
N GLU A 393 2.12 17.52 18.02
CA GLU A 393 1.30 16.31 17.94
C GLU A 393 1.99 15.11 17.30
N TYR A 394 3.08 15.35 16.56
CA TYR A 394 3.85 14.36 15.82
C TYR A 394 5.25 14.12 16.40
N GLN A 395 5.53 14.63 17.60
CA GLN A 395 6.79 14.39 18.32
C GLN A 395 6.63 13.18 19.24
N TYR A 396 7.18 12.02 18.85
CA TYR A 396 6.85 10.73 19.48
C TYR A 396 7.91 10.15 20.43
N PHE A 397 9.10 10.72 20.48
CA PHE A 397 10.22 10.07 21.15
C PHE A 397 10.67 10.84 22.39
N ASP A 398 10.78 10.13 23.51
CA ASP A 398 11.46 10.62 24.72
C ASP A 398 12.94 10.25 24.73
N ASP A 399 13.32 9.24 23.94
CA ASP A 399 14.69 8.76 23.76
C ASP A 399 14.83 8.08 22.39
N LEU A 400 15.97 8.34 21.74
CA LEU A 400 16.42 7.66 20.52
C LEU A 400 17.93 7.41 20.64
N ASN A 401 18.35 6.18 20.32
CA ASN A 401 19.74 5.78 20.48
C ASN A 401 20.70 6.72 19.70
N GLY A 402 21.61 7.37 20.42
CA GLY A 402 22.62 8.27 19.85
C GLY A 402 22.13 9.66 19.48
N ILE A 403 20.88 10.03 19.83
CA ILE A 403 20.31 11.34 19.53
C ILE A 403 20.13 12.16 20.82
N PRO A 404 20.66 13.40 20.89
CA PRO A 404 20.43 14.31 22.02
C PRO A 404 18.95 14.69 22.17
N VAL A 405 18.51 14.95 23.40
CA VAL A 405 17.10 15.26 23.71
C VAL A 405 16.59 16.50 22.97
N GLU A 406 17.45 17.52 22.81
CA GLU A 406 17.16 18.75 22.08
C GLU A 406 16.89 18.54 20.59
N ASP A 407 17.38 17.44 20.03
CA ASP A 407 17.26 17.10 18.61
C ASP A 407 16.04 16.21 18.33
N LEU A 408 15.48 15.53 19.34
CA LEU A 408 14.33 14.61 19.20
C LEU A 408 13.11 15.23 18.49
N PRO A 409 12.73 16.51 18.66
CA PRO A 409 11.62 17.12 17.93
C PRO A 409 11.77 17.11 16.40
N TYR A 410 12.98 16.87 15.89
CA TYR A 410 13.26 16.80 14.46
C TYR A 410 13.13 15.39 13.89
N TYR A 411 12.82 14.37 14.70
CA TYR A 411 12.77 12.98 14.25
C TYR A 411 11.35 12.44 14.20
N GLY A 412 11.02 11.81 13.06
CA GLY A 412 9.75 11.13 12.83
C GLY A 412 9.83 10.22 11.61
N GLY A 413 8.78 9.46 11.35
CA GLY A 413 8.61 8.69 10.11
C GLY A 413 8.57 9.63 8.89
N SER A 414 9.15 9.19 7.78
CA SER A 414 9.28 10.01 6.56
C SER A 414 7.95 10.25 5.81
N VAL A 415 6.87 9.58 6.21
CA VAL A 415 5.57 9.64 5.54
C VAL A 415 4.63 10.53 6.35
N GLU A 416 4.34 11.73 5.82
CA GLU A 416 3.50 12.73 6.48
C GLU A 416 2.15 12.17 6.89
N ILE A 417 1.38 11.65 5.91
CA ILE A 417 0.01 11.15 6.10
C ILE A 417 -0.10 9.87 6.94
N ALA A 418 1.02 9.36 7.47
CA ALA A 418 1.02 8.31 8.48
C ALA A 418 1.20 8.91 9.89
N ASP A 419 0.73 10.14 10.09
CA ASP A 419 0.96 10.98 11.27
C ASP A 419 2.45 11.08 11.65
N TYR A 420 3.39 11.02 10.70
CA TYR A 420 4.83 10.89 10.97
C TYR A 420 5.21 9.71 11.89
N CYS A 421 4.37 8.69 12.00
CA CYS A 421 4.70 7.49 12.77
C CYS A 421 5.78 6.69 12.03
N PRO A 422 6.88 6.31 12.69
CA PRO A 422 7.96 5.53 12.10
C PRO A 422 7.54 4.07 11.90
N PHE A 423 7.77 3.50 10.72
CA PHE A 423 7.48 2.09 10.45
C PHE A 423 8.48 1.41 9.51
N ASN A 424 8.45 0.08 9.55
CA ASN A 424 9.28 -0.75 8.66
C ASN A 424 8.69 -0.71 7.26
N GLN A 425 9.38 -0.01 6.36
CA GLN A 425 8.97 0.26 4.99
C GLN A 425 9.84 -0.52 4.00
N GLU A 426 9.21 -1.07 2.96
CA GLU A 426 9.89 -1.61 1.78
C GLU A 426 10.74 -0.56 1.05
N PHE A 427 11.70 -1.03 0.27
CA PHE A 427 12.55 -0.17 -0.54
C PHE A 427 13.01 -0.88 -1.81
N ASN A 428 13.55 -0.10 -2.73
CA ASN A 428 14.18 -0.60 -3.95
C ASN A 428 15.70 -0.41 -3.87
N TRP A 429 16.47 -1.33 -4.42
CA TRP A 429 17.92 -1.19 -4.54
C TRP A 429 18.18 -0.43 -5.82
N HIS A 430 18.91 0.69 -5.71
CA HIS A 430 19.39 1.45 -6.87
C HIS A 430 20.92 1.35 -6.92
N ILE A 431 21.52 1.25 -8.11
CA ILE A 431 22.97 1.40 -8.31
C ILE A 431 23.17 2.59 -9.23
N SER A 432 23.94 3.59 -8.78
CA SER A 432 24.19 4.83 -9.53
C SER A 432 22.89 5.54 -9.99
N GLY A 433 21.82 5.43 -9.20
CA GLY A 433 20.49 5.97 -9.52
C GLY A 433 19.58 5.01 -10.30
N GLU A 434 20.11 3.98 -10.93
CA GLU A 434 19.32 3.02 -11.71
C GLU A 434 18.72 1.93 -10.83
N PHE A 435 17.42 1.69 -10.97
CA PHE A 435 16.72 0.59 -10.30
C PHE A 435 17.39 -0.76 -10.61
N GLN A 436 17.59 -1.58 -9.58
CA GLN A 436 18.15 -2.92 -9.71
C GLN A 436 17.11 -3.99 -9.38
N ARG A 437 16.46 -3.88 -8.21
CA ARG A 437 15.48 -4.83 -7.70
C ARG A 437 14.63 -4.22 -6.59
N SER A 438 13.47 -4.80 -6.33
CA SER A 438 12.66 -4.46 -5.14
C SER A 438 13.00 -5.35 -3.95
N SER A 439 12.41 -5.07 -2.79
CA SER A 439 12.63 -5.82 -1.54
C SER A 439 11.77 -7.05 -1.38
N ASP A 440 10.84 -7.28 -2.29
CA ASP A 440 9.91 -8.39 -2.22
C ASP A 440 10.66 -9.72 -2.40
N CYS A 441 10.59 -10.57 -1.38
CA CYS A 441 11.24 -11.88 -1.38
C CYS A 441 10.61 -12.86 -2.38
N ARG A 442 9.40 -12.59 -2.86
CA ARG A 442 8.62 -13.52 -3.69
C ARG A 442 8.88 -13.41 -5.18
N ILE A 443 9.47 -12.30 -5.61
CA ILE A 443 9.77 -12.01 -7.01
C ILE A 443 11.10 -12.68 -7.39
N LEU A 444 11.09 -13.59 -8.38
CA LEU A 444 12.29 -14.34 -8.78
C LEU A 444 13.37 -13.41 -9.36
N GLU A 445 12.93 -12.36 -10.06
CA GLU A 445 13.78 -11.36 -10.71
C GLU A 445 14.62 -10.55 -9.70
N ASN A 446 14.25 -10.56 -8.41
CA ASN A 446 15.00 -9.91 -7.34
C ASN A 446 16.20 -10.74 -6.85
N GLN A 447 16.44 -11.95 -7.37
CA GLN A 447 17.55 -12.81 -6.95
C GLN A 447 18.91 -12.11 -7.13
N PRO A 448 19.70 -11.92 -6.04
CA PRO A 448 21.00 -11.30 -6.17
C PRO A 448 22.00 -12.20 -6.89
N GLU A 449 22.87 -11.57 -7.68
CA GLU A 449 24.01 -12.20 -8.37
C GLU A 449 24.90 -12.99 -7.39
N PRO A 450 25.47 -14.15 -7.79
CA PRO A 450 26.20 -15.03 -6.88
C PRO A 450 27.31 -14.35 -6.06
N PHE A 451 28.06 -13.43 -6.65
CA PHE A 451 29.14 -12.70 -5.97
C PHE A 451 28.68 -11.56 -5.05
N LYS A 452 27.40 -11.19 -5.12
CA LYS A 452 26.76 -10.17 -4.28
C LYS A 452 25.79 -10.79 -3.27
N ASN A 453 25.58 -12.11 -3.32
CA ASN A 453 24.65 -12.84 -2.46
C ASN A 453 25.31 -13.27 -1.14
N PHE A 454 25.80 -12.30 -0.35
CA PHE A 454 26.51 -12.58 0.90
C PHE A 454 25.66 -13.40 1.89
N GLY A 455 24.36 -13.08 1.97
CA GLY A 455 23.41 -13.74 2.86
C GLY A 455 22.95 -15.14 2.42
N ALA A 456 23.48 -15.67 1.31
CA ALA A 456 23.00 -16.90 0.67
C ALA A 456 21.48 -16.92 0.44
N GLU A 457 20.91 -15.74 0.14
CA GLU A 457 19.49 -15.51 -0.05
C GLU A 457 18.94 -16.25 -1.27
N LYS A 458 17.66 -16.60 -1.18
CA LYS A 458 16.89 -17.20 -2.27
C LYS A 458 15.56 -16.47 -2.41
N TYR A 459 15.31 -15.92 -3.59
CA TYR A 459 14.04 -15.26 -3.93
C TYR A 459 13.14 -16.20 -4.74
N GLY A 460 11.83 -16.04 -4.56
CA GLY A 460 10.80 -16.82 -5.26
C GLY A 460 9.53 -17.01 -4.45
N PRO A 461 8.49 -17.62 -5.01
CA PRO A 461 7.12 -17.61 -4.45
C PRO A 461 7.00 -18.20 -3.04
N HIS A 462 7.93 -19.04 -2.62
CA HIS A 462 7.99 -19.67 -1.29
C HIS A 462 9.04 -19.04 -0.36
N SER A 463 9.59 -17.89 -0.72
CA SER A 463 10.56 -17.16 0.06
C SER A 463 9.92 -16.08 0.93
N VAL A 464 10.50 -15.91 2.11
CA VAL A 464 10.06 -14.97 3.14
C VAL A 464 11.28 -14.25 3.71
N CYS A 465 11.05 -13.07 4.26
CA CYS A 465 12.06 -12.31 4.96
C CYS A 465 12.30 -12.91 6.36
N LEU A 466 13.54 -13.26 6.66
CA LEU A 466 13.97 -13.69 7.98
C LEU A 466 14.99 -12.71 8.56
N ILE A 467 14.96 -12.55 9.89
CA ILE A 467 15.92 -11.70 10.61
C ILE A 467 17.26 -12.43 10.67
N GLN A 468 18.33 -11.71 10.33
CA GLN A 468 19.71 -12.13 10.46
C GLN A 468 20.24 -11.59 11.79
N LYS A 469 20.58 -12.48 12.74
CA LYS A 469 21.06 -12.08 14.07
C LYS A 469 22.53 -11.64 14.06
N SER A 470 23.28 -12.09 13.05
CA SER A 470 24.65 -11.66 12.77
C SER A 470 24.79 -11.33 11.29
N ALA A 471 25.74 -10.44 10.97
CA ALA A 471 26.08 -10.14 9.59
C ALA A 471 26.59 -11.42 8.91
N PHE A 472 26.00 -11.76 7.77
CA PHE A 472 26.49 -12.87 6.97
C PHE A 472 27.85 -12.52 6.36
N VAL A 473 28.77 -13.48 6.43
CA VAL A 473 30.12 -13.37 5.92
C VAL A 473 30.33 -14.42 4.85
N MET A 474 30.94 -14.01 3.73
CA MET A 474 31.37 -14.88 2.64
C MET A 474 32.90 -14.96 2.65
N GLU A 475 33.44 -16.15 2.91
CA GLU A 475 34.89 -16.39 3.10
C GLU A 475 35.47 -17.36 2.07
N LYS A 476 36.66 -17.06 1.56
CA LYS A 476 37.46 -17.96 0.72
C LYS A 476 38.94 -17.68 0.90
N CYS A 477 39.66 -18.65 1.48
CA CYS A 477 41.07 -18.53 1.83
C CYS A 477 41.35 -17.28 2.69
N GLU A 478 42.07 -16.28 2.16
CA GLU A 478 42.39 -15.02 2.87
C GLU A 478 41.37 -13.90 2.61
N LYS A 479 40.33 -14.12 1.80
CA LYS A 479 39.31 -13.12 1.48
C LYS A 479 38.08 -13.33 2.34
N LYS A 480 37.74 -12.32 3.14
CA LYS A 480 36.53 -12.23 3.95
C LYS A 480 35.71 -11.04 3.47
N LEU A 481 34.47 -11.30 3.03
CA LEU A 481 33.56 -10.29 2.52
C LEU A 481 32.30 -10.28 3.39
N SER A 482 31.84 -9.11 3.78
CA SER A 482 30.57 -8.92 4.50
C SER A 482 29.83 -7.74 3.90
N TYR A 483 28.51 -7.82 3.84
CA TYR A 483 27.70 -6.70 3.38
C TYR A 483 27.45 -5.72 4.54
N PRO A 484 27.65 -4.41 4.34
CA PRO A 484 27.49 -3.45 5.42
C PRO A 484 26.01 -3.25 5.79
N ASP A 485 25.10 -3.39 4.83
CA ASP A 485 23.65 -3.32 5.03
C ASP A 485 23.11 -4.72 5.38
N TRP A 486 22.84 -4.99 6.66
CA TRP A 486 22.39 -6.33 7.09
C TRP A 486 21.36 -6.24 8.22
N GLY A 487 20.76 -7.37 8.55
CA GLY A 487 19.77 -7.51 9.62
C GLY A 487 18.58 -8.37 9.23
N SER A 488 18.39 -8.61 7.92
CA SER A 488 17.42 -9.55 7.38
C SER A 488 17.73 -9.91 5.93
N GLY A 489 17.20 -11.03 5.47
CA GLY A 489 17.31 -11.47 4.08
C GLY A 489 16.19 -12.43 3.67
N CYS A 490 16.11 -12.75 2.38
CA CYS A 490 15.07 -13.61 1.83
C CYS A 490 15.49 -15.09 1.78
N TYR A 491 14.69 -15.96 2.37
CA TYR A 491 14.96 -17.40 2.42
C TYR A 491 13.72 -18.21 2.11
N GLN A 492 13.89 -19.32 1.40
CA GLN A 492 12.81 -20.24 1.10
C GLN A 492 12.39 -20.99 2.38
N VAL A 493 11.09 -21.18 2.56
CA VAL A 493 10.52 -21.96 3.67
C VAL A 493 9.63 -23.09 3.17
N SER A 494 9.51 -24.14 3.96
CA SER A 494 8.51 -25.19 3.75
C SER A 494 7.96 -25.73 5.06
N CYS A 495 6.71 -26.17 5.04
CA CYS A 495 6.06 -26.78 6.20
C CYS A 495 6.25 -28.30 6.19
N SER A 496 6.44 -28.87 7.37
CA SER A 496 6.53 -30.32 7.58
C SER A 496 5.82 -30.72 8.88
N PRO A 497 5.53 -32.01 9.12
CA PRO A 497 4.98 -32.47 10.40
C PRO A 497 5.86 -32.14 11.62
N GLN A 498 7.16 -31.89 11.40
CA GLN A 498 8.12 -31.50 12.42
C GLN A 498 8.16 -29.98 12.66
N GLY A 499 7.38 -29.20 11.91
CA GLY A 499 7.35 -27.75 11.95
C GLY A 499 7.90 -27.10 10.67
N LEU A 500 8.20 -25.81 10.80
CA LEU A 500 8.71 -24.96 9.72
C LEU A 500 10.18 -25.29 9.41
N LYS A 501 10.50 -25.46 8.13
CA LYS A 501 11.88 -25.64 7.64
C LYS A 501 12.32 -24.41 6.88
N VAL A 502 13.49 -23.89 7.22
CA VAL A 502 14.19 -22.82 6.51
C VAL A 502 15.23 -23.44 5.60
N TRP A 503 15.25 -23.02 4.34
CA TRP A 503 16.20 -23.48 3.33
C TRP A 503 17.26 -22.41 3.10
N VAL A 504 18.52 -22.81 3.25
CA VAL A 504 19.66 -22.02 2.79
C VAL A 504 20.38 -22.84 1.73
N GLN A 505 20.15 -22.48 0.46
CA GLN A 505 20.49 -23.30 -0.70
C GLN A 505 19.91 -24.73 -0.57
N ASN A 506 20.78 -25.75 -0.61
CA ASN A 506 20.39 -27.16 -0.51
C ASN A 506 20.36 -27.68 0.93
N THR A 507 20.60 -26.81 1.93
CA THR A 507 20.63 -27.20 3.35
C THR A 507 19.34 -26.78 4.02
N THR A 508 18.78 -27.67 4.84
CA THR A 508 17.54 -27.43 5.59
C THR A 508 17.82 -27.28 7.07
N TYR A 509 17.14 -26.30 7.67
CA TYR A 509 17.20 -26.00 9.10
C TYR A 509 15.79 -26.07 9.67
N LEU A 510 15.59 -26.82 10.75
CA LEU A 510 14.28 -26.97 11.38
C LEU A 510 14.08 -25.89 12.46
N CYS A 511 12.97 -25.17 12.36
CA CYS A 511 12.49 -24.27 13.40
C CYS A 511 11.59 -25.02 14.37
N SER A 512 12.16 -25.35 15.52
CA SER A 512 11.48 -26.03 16.64
C SER A 512 10.72 -25.09 17.56
N ARG A 513 11.09 -23.80 17.60
CA ARG A 513 10.39 -22.74 18.34
C ARG A 513 10.64 -21.35 17.74
N ALA A 514 9.73 -20.41 17.99
CA ALA A 514 9.94 -19.01 17.64
C ALA A 514 11.19 -18.44 18.36
N GLY A 515 11.98 -17.64 17.65
CA GLY A 515 13.20 -17.04 18.20
C GLY A 515 14.39 -17.99 18.36
N GLN A 516 14.30 -19.25 17.90
CA GLN A 516 15.45 -20.14 17.80
C GLN A 516 16.50 -19.52 16.85
N VAL A 517 17.76 -19.55 17.27
CA VAL A 517 18.89 -19.13 16.42
C VAL A 517 19.36 -20.33 15.61
N LEU A 518 19.45 -20.16 14.29
CA LEU A 518 19.96 -21.13 13.34
C LEU A 518 21.37 -20.71 12.91
N PRO A 519 22.44 -21.36 13.41
CA PRO A 519 23.79 -21.13 12.91
C PRO A 519 23.91 -21.72 11.51
N VAL A 520 24.13 -20.87 10.53
CA VAL A 520 24.30 -21.22 9.12
C VAL A 520 25.80 -21.20 8.80
N SER A 521 26.28 -22.30 8.23
CA SER A 521 27.64 -22.46 7.71
C SER A 521 27.55 -23.38 6.49
N ILE A 522 27.52 -22.81 5.29
CA ILE A 522 27.33 -23.57 4.05
C ILE A 522 28.38 -23.20 2.99
N GLN A 523 28.66 -24.12 2.06
CA GLN A 523 29.61 -23.86 0.98
C GLN A 523 28.87 -23.70 -0.37
N ILE A 524 29.11 -22.59 -1.06
CA ILE A 524 28.54 -22.26 -2.37
C ILE A 524 29.67 -21.84 -3.31
N ASN A 525 29.85 -22.52 -4.44
CA ASN A 525 30.87 -22.16 -5.46
C ASN A 525 32.30 -21.95 -4.88
N GLY A 526 32.65 -22.72 -3.84
CA GLY A 526 33.94 -22.64 -3.16
C GLY A 526 34.08 -21.48 -2.17
N TRP A 527 33.02 -20.74 -1.87
CA TRP A 527 32.93 -19.77 -0.77
C TRP A 527 32.16 -20.39 0.40
N VAL A 528 32.59 -20.08 1.63
CA VAL A 528 31.86 -20.42 2.85
C VAL A 528 31.00 -19.23 3.25
N HIS A 529 29.71 -19.45 3.47
CA HIS A 529 28.77 -18.46 3.98
C HIS A 529 28.44 -18.79 5.43
N ASP A 530 28.78 -17.87 6.33
CA ASP A 530 28.59 -18.00 7.77
C ASP A 530 27.70 -16.88 8.30
N GLY A 531 26.71 -17.22 9.11
CA GLY A 531 25.81 -16.24 9.74
C GLY A 531 24.69 -16.90 10.54
N ASP A 532 23.89 -16.11 11.24
CA ASP A 532 22.82 -16.60 12.10
C ASP A 532 21.45 -16.12 11.63
N LEU A 533 20.51 -17.05 11.46
CA LEU A 533 19.10 -16.74 11.17
C LEU A 533 18.23 -16.91 12.41
N LEU A 534 17.18 -16.10 12.53
CA LEU A 534 16.19 -16.23 13.58
C LEU A 534 14.92 -16.92 13.04
N CYS A 535 14.55 -18.03 13.66
CA CYS A 535 13.31 -18.73 13.34
C CYS A 535 12.08 -17.87 13.65
N PRO A 536 11.15 -17.72 12.70
CA PRO A 536 9.89 -17.09 12.98
C PRO A 536 8.91 -18.09 13.65
N PRO A 537 7.78 -17.62 14.19
CA PRO A 537 6.70 -18.50 14.61
C PRO A 537 6.22 -19.40 13.47
N CYS A 538 6.05 -20.70 13.75
CA CYS A 538 5.61 -21.67 12.74
C CYS A 538 4.19 -21.36 12.22
N TRP A 539 3.29 -20.94 13.11
CA TRP A 539 1.90 -20.62 12.79
C TRP A 539 1.73 -19.42 11.85
N ASP A 540 2.78 -18.61 11.66
CA ASP A 540 2.77 -17.53 10.67
C ASP A 540 2.79 -18.06 9.23
N PHE A 541 3.22 -19.31 9.01
CA PHE A 541 3.45 -19.89 7.68
C PHE A 541 2.80 -21.25 7.44
N CYS A 542 2.51 -22.00 8.50
CA CYS A 542 2.02 -23.38 8.40
C CYS A 542 0.64 -23.53 9.04
N GLU A 543 -0.23 -24.31 8.38
CA GLU A 543 -1.56 -24.65 8.91
C GLU A 543 -1.50 -25.63 10.08
N LEU A 544 -0.43 -26.41 10.17
CA LEU A 544 -0.19 -27.39 11.22
C LEU A 544 1.24 -27.23 11.74
N CYS A 545 1.36 -26.99 13.04
CA CYS A 545 2.64 -26.90 13.73
C CYS A 545 2.64 -27.81 14.96
N PRO A 546 3.74 -28.57 15.20
CA PRO A 546 3.89 -29.29 16.45
C PRO A 546 4.06 -28.31 17.62
N PRO A 547 3.90 -28.78 18.87
CA PRO A 547 4.24 -28.00 20.05
C PRO A 547 5.69 -27.52 19.98
N GLU A 548 5.94 -26.29 20.44
CA GLU A 548 7.29 -25.77 20.48
C GLU A 548 8.17 -26.61 21.42
N THR A 549 9.35 -26.98 20.95
CA THR A 549 10.34 -27.72 21.74
C THR A 549 11.65 -26.97 21.76
N ASP A 550 12.43 -27.13 22.82
CA ASP A 550 13.80 -26.65 22.80
C ASP A 550 14.59 -27.34 21.69
N PRO A 551 15.43 -26.59 20.95
CA PRO A 551 16.27 -27.20 19.93
C PRO A 551 17.14 -28.27 20.57
N PRO A 552 17.36 -29.42 19.90
CA PRO A 552 18.27 -30.43 20.40
C PRO A 552 19.62 -29.77 20.70
N ILE A 553 20.21 -30.06 21.86
CA ILE A 553 21.52 -29.55 22.25
C ILE A 553 22.47 -29.93 21.12
N SER A 554 22.88 -28.95 20.31
CA SER A 554 23.88 -29.18 19.28
C SER A 554 25.14 -29.61 20.01
N ASN A 555 25.58 -30.86 19.79
CA ASN A 555 26.91 -31.29 20.20
C ASN A 555 27.91 -30.32 19.56
N PHE A 556 28.40 -29.35 20.33
CA PHE A 556 29.50 -28.48 19.96
C PHE A 556 30.73 -29.35 19.72
N THR A 557 30.86 -29.85 18.49
CA THR A 557 32.06 -30.52 18.03
C THR A 557 32.53 -29.81 16.77
N ARG A 558 33.65 -29.07 16.97
CA ARG A 558 34.44 -28.22 16.05
C ARG A 558 33.96 -26.77 15.95
N ALA A 559 34.78 -25.76 16.20
CA ALA A 559 36.24 -25.70 16.14
C ALA A 559 36.91 -25.38 17.49
N LEU A 560 37.87 -26.22 17.89
CA LEU A 560 38.93 -25.80 18.81
C LEU A 560 39.67 -24.60 18.19
N PRO A 561 40.05 -23.56 18.95
CA PRO A 561 41.07 -22.63 18.50
C PRO A 561 42.32 -23.46 18.18
N LEU A 562 42.90 -23.29 16.99
CA LEU A 562 44.23 -23.84 16.70
C LEU A 562 45.19 -23.29 17.77
N GLY A 563 45.47 -24.14 18.76
CA GLY A 563 46.45 -23.87 19.79
C GLY A 563 47.80 -23.60 19.14
N LYS A 564 48.51 -22.60 19.65
CA LYS A 564 49.92 -22.37 19.38
C LYS A 564 50.69 -23.68 19.57
N LEU A 565 51.21 -24.26 18.48
CA LEU A 565 52.30 -25.22 18.56
C LEU A 565 53.36 -24.95 17.51
N SER A 566 54.52 -24.57 18.05
CA SER A 566 55.90 -24.69 17.58
C SER A 566 56.16 -25.41 16.24
N ILE A 567 56.86 -24.68 15.38
CA ILE A 567 57.85 -25.07 14.37
C ILE A 567 58.17 -26.58 14.29
N GLY A 568 57.92 -27.16 13.10
CA GLY A 568 58.43 -28.47 12.70
C GLY A 568 58.33 -28.70 11.18
N LYS A 569 59.48 -28.65 10.49
CA LYS A 569 59.63 -28.95 9.05
C LYS A 569 59.19 -30.40 8.72
N ARG A 570 58.26 -30.60 7.78
CA ARG A 570 58.42 -31.43 6.55
C ARG A 570 57.09 -31.62 5.81
N GLY A 571 57.18 -31.59 4.49
CA GLY A 571 56.07 -31.43 3.55
C GLY A 571 55.00 -32.54 3.52
N ARG A 572 53.83 -32.14 3.02
CA ARG A 572 53.18 -32.85 1.91
C ARG A 572 52.30 -31.89 1.12
N VAL A 573 52.35 -32.07 -0.19
CA VAL A 573 51.87 -31.23 -1.29
C VAL A 573 50.36 -31.35 -1.44
N TRP A 574 49.67 -30.23 -1.69
CA TRP A 574 48.42 -30.20 -2.45
C TRP A 574 48.65 -29.27 -3.64
N GLU A 575 48.49 -29.84 -4.84
CA GLU A 575 48.72 -29.19 -6.12
C GLU A 575 47.66 -28.09 -6.36
N CYS A 576 48.11 -26.84 -6.47
CA CYS A 576 47.41 -25.82 -7.24
C CYS A 576 48.16 -25.63 -8.55
N SER A 577 47.57 -26.09 -9.64
CA SER A 577 48.09 -25.86 -10.99
C SER A 577 48.14 -24.36 -11.28
N LEU A 578 49.36 -23.83 -11.36
CA LEU A 578 49.70 -22.54 -11.94
C LEU A 578 49.63 -22.65 -13.46
N LEU A 579 48.95 -21.73 -14.14
CA LEU A 579 49.23 -21.41 -15.54
C LEU A 579 49.05 -19.90 -15.79
N ASN A 580 50.19 -19.31 -16.18
CA ASN A 580 50.44 -18.07 -16.91
C ASN A 580 50.32 -16.71 -16.19
N LEU A 581 51.51 -16.26 -15.77
CA LEU A 581 51.90 -14.86 -15.59
C LEU A 581 52.08 -14.16 -16.95
N HIS A 582 51.44 -13.01 -17.13
CA HIS A 582 52.03 -11.87 -17.84
C HIS A 582 51.85 -10.61 -16.98
N PRO A 583 52.86 -9.72 -16.89
CA PRO A 583 52.81 -8.59 -15.98
C PRO A 583 52.11 -7.40 -16.67
N VAL A 584 51.05 -6.88 -16.05
CA VAL A 584 50.52 -5.55 -16.40
C VAL A 584 50.47 -4.71 -15.13
N VAL A 585 51.43 -3.78 -15.09
CA VAL A 585 51.45 -2.46 -14.46
C VAL A 585 50.35 -2.17 -13.43
N CYS A 586 50.76 -2.00 -12.17
CA CYS A 586 49.95 -1.45 -11.09
C CYS A 586 49.43 -0.04 -11.44
N PHE A 587 48.12 0.10 -11.59
CA PHE A 587 47.42 1.36 -11.37
C PHE A 587 46.69 1.27 -10.03
N PHE A 588 47.13 2.07 -9.07
CA PHE A 588 46.40 2.34 -7.84
C PHE A 588 45.12 3.12 -8.21
N PHE A 589 43.95 2.52 -8.03
CA PHE A 589 42.71 3.26 -7.87
C PHE A 589 42.09 2.91 -6.52
N PHE A 590 42.06 3.92 -5.64
CA PHE A 590 41.23 3.94 -4.43
C PHE A 590 39.76 3.78 -4.85
N PHE A 591 39.14 2.64 -4.52
CA PHE A 591 37.68 2.55 -4.52
C PHE A 591 37.16 3.29 -3.28
N LYS A 592 36.58 4.47 -3.49
CA LYS A 592 35.67 5.10 -2.51
C LYS A 592 34.42 4.21 -2.38
N PRO A 593 33.85 4.04 -1.18
CA PRO A 593 32.53 3.43 -1.05
C PRO A 593 31.50 4.34 -1.71
N SER A 594 30.80 3.82 -2.71
CA SER A 594 29.71 4.50 -3.40
C SER A 594 28.57 4.72 -2.40
N ALA A 595 28.28 5.98 -2.08
CA ALA A 595 27.08 6.35 -1.35
C ALA A 595 25.86 6.04 -2.23
N PHE A 596 24.99 5.16 -1.77
CA PHE A 596 23.71 4.88 -2.40
C PHE A 596 22.73 6.00 -2.06
N SER A 597 22.33 6.78 -3.07
CA SER A 597 21.19 7.68 -3.00
C SER A 597 19.93 6.87 -3.29
N LEU A 598 19.09 6.66 -2.29
CA LEU A 598 17.76 6.04 -2.44
C LEU A 598 16.71 7.15 -2.44
N GLN A 599 16.08 7.39 -3.59
CA GLN A 599 14.86 8.20 -3.66
C GLN A 599 13.71 7.41 -3.03
N ALA A 600 12.99 8.05 -2.11
CA ALA A 600 11.68 7.57 -1.68
C ALA A 600 10.73 7.65 -2.89
N GLY A 601 10.13 6.52 -3.25
CA GLY A 601 9.05 6.44 -4.22
C GLY A 601 7.69 6.72 -3.60
#